data_AF-A0A2H1V023-F1
#
_entry.id   AF-A0A2H1V023-F1
#
_cell.length_a   1.000
_cell.length_b   1.000
_cell.length_c   1.000
_cell.angle_alpha   90.00
_cell.angle_beta   90.00
_cell.angle_gamma   90.00
#
_symmetry.space_group_name_H-M   'P 1'
#
loop_
_entity.id
_entity.type
_entity.pdbx_description
1 polymer ?
#
loop_
_entity_poly.entity_id
_entity_poly.type
_entity_poly.pdbx_seq_one_letter_code
_entity_poly.pdbx_strand_id
1 'polypeptide(L)'
;MAKILFIICVAIATVVLAIEEKKYNCDYQFGDPSWNFTKEYYNVIHTVRRGSKHAETILPLDEGYMISYVCVTIPGVDKTTTKVAFSSLYHKVSVDLADNAPKNIVYNVVAKRHGY
;
A
#
# COMPACT_ATOMS: atom_id res chain seq x y z
N MET A 1 -12.54 -6.95 43.02
CA MET A 1 -12.02 -7.72 41.87
C MET A 1 -12.63 -7.30 40.52
N ALA A 2 -13.88 -6.83 40.45
CA ALA A 2 -14.51 -6.40 39.18
C ALA A 2 -13.87 -5.19 38.47
N LYS A 3 -13.26 -4.26 39.22
CA LYS A 3 -12.64 -3.04 38.65
C LYS A 3 -11.38 -3.29 37.81
N ILE A 4 -10.61 -4.33 38.13
CA ILE A 4 -9.36 -4.66 37.43
C ILE A 4 -9.66 -5.33 36.08
N LEU A 5 -10.69 -6.19 36.04
CA LEU A 5 -11.15 -6.82 34.80
C LEU A 5 -11.63 -5.78 33.77
N PHE A 6 -12.33 -4.74 34.25
CA PHE A 6 -12.86 -3.69 33.38
C PHE A 6 -11.74 -2.87 32.72
N ILE A 7 -10.65 -2.60 33.46
CA ILE A 7 -9.50 -1.85 32.94
C ILE A 7 -8.73 -2.68 31.90
N ILE A 8 -8.61 -3.99 32.10
CA ILE A 8 -7.98 -4.90 31.13
C ILE A 8 -8.82 -4.98 29.85
N CYS A 9 -10.16 -5.06 29.96
CA CYS A 9 -11.03 -5.06 28.78
C CYS A 9 -10.95 -3.77 27.96
N VAL A 10 -10.82 -2.60 28.62
CA VAL A 10 -10.64 -1.31 27.92
C VAL A 10 -9.24 -1.18 27.29
N ALA A 11 -8.20 -1.73 27.94
CA ALA A 11 -6.85 -1.77 27.39
C ALA A 11 -6.76 -2.67 26.14
N ILE A 12 -7.45 -3.81 26.13
CA ILE A 12 -7.51 -4.69 24.95
C ILE A 12 -8.32 -4.03 23.84
N ALA A 13 -9.45 -3.38 24.16
CA ALA A 13 -10.26 -2.66 23.17
C ALA A 13 -9.51 -1.48 22.53
N THR A 14 -8.58 -0.83 23.25
CA THR A 14 -7.77 0.28 22.72
C THR A 14 -6.56 -0.16 21.91
N VAL A 15 -5.99 -1.35 22.16
CA VAL A 15 -4.95 -1.94 21.30
C VAL A 15 -5.56 -2.47 19.99
N VAL A 16 -6.85 -2.81 19.99
CA VAL A 16 -7.63 -3.25 18.82
C VAL A 16 -8.29 -2.09 18.06
N LEU A 17 -8.02 -0.83 18.43
CA LEU A 17 -7.98 0.28 17.46
C LEU A 17 -6.74 0.07 16.57
N ALA A 18 -6.68 -1.05 15.87
CA ALA A 18 -7.01 -1.08 14.46
C ALA A 18 -6.10 -0.08 13.75
N ILE A 19 -4.86 -0.51 13.55
CA ILE A 19 -4.06 -0.04 12.43
C ILE A 19 -4.91 -0.34 11.20
N GLU A 20 -5.74 0.61 10.81
CA GLU A 20 -6.63 0.45 9.68
C GLU A 20 -5.72 0.30 8.46
N GLU A 21 -5.65 -0.92 7.92
CA GLU A 21 -4.96 -1.19 6.67
C GLU A 21 -5.74 -0.52 5.54
N LYS A 22 -5.42 0.75 5.29
CA LYS A 22 -6.04 1.48 4.18
C LYS A 22 -5.36 1.04 2.88
N LYS A 23 -6.03 0.14 2.16
CA LYS A 23 -5.69 -0.25 0.77
C LYS A 23 -5.95 0.91 -0.17
N TYR A 24 -4.93 1.54 -0.74
CA TYR A 24 -5.14 2.58 -1.75
C TYR A 24 -5.73 1.94 -3.00
N ASN A 25 -6.54 2.71 -3.74
CA ASN A 25 -7.35 2.20 -4.83
C ASN A 25 -6.48 1.37 -5.79
N CYS A 26 -6.84 0.10 -5.97
CA CYS A 26 -6.01 -0.89 -6.66
C CYS A 26 -6.23 -0.91 -8.18
N ASP A 27 -7.09 -0.02 -8.69
CA ASP A 27 -7.63 -0.11 -10.05
C ASP A 27 -7.04 0.99 -10.94
N TYR A 28 -5.82 0.76 -11.43
CA TYR A 28 -5.52 1.20 -12.80
C TYR A 28 -5.93 0.04 -13.72
N GLN A 29 -7.22 -0.04 -14.07
CA GLN A 29 -7.71 -0.95 -15.10
C GLN A 29 -7.31 -0.41 -16.48
N PHE A 30 -6.10 -0.74 -16.94
CA PHE A 30 -5.88 -0.89 -18.37
C PHE A 30 -6.16 -2.35 -18.71
N GLY A 31 -7.28 -2.61 -19.38
CA GLY A 31 -7.69 -3.94 -19.78
C GLY A 31 -9.03 -4.37 -19.19
N ASP A 32 -9.78 -5.07 -20.02
CA ASP A 32 -11.15 -5.54 -19.85
C ASP A 32 -11.42 -6.21 -18.47
N PRO A 33 -12.54 -5.86 -17.79
CA PRO A 33 -12.92 -6.41 -16.48
C PRO A 33 -13.22 -7.92 -16.47
N SER A 34 -13.25 -8.59 -17.62
CA SER A 34 -13.41 -10.06 -17.74
C SER A 34 -12.12 -10.86 -17.58
N TRP A 35 -10.96 -10.21 -17.42
CA TRP A 35 -9.66 -10.87 -17.45
C TRP A 35 -9.25 -11.52 -16.11
N ASN A 36 -8.78 -12.76 -16.17
CA ASN A 36 -8.35 -13.54 -15.00
C ASN A 36 -6.86 -13.28 -14.69
N PHE A 37 -6.59 -12.26 -13.88
CA PHE A 37 -5.25 -11.84 -13.46
C PHE A 37 -4.68 -12.73 -12.33
N THR A 38 -4.55 -14.04 -12.54
CA THR A 38 -4.33 -15.00 -11.44
C THR A 38 -2.92 -15.06 -10.87
N LYS A 39 -1.91 -14.39 -11.47
CA LYS A 39 -0.52 -14.48 -10.98
C LYS A 39 0.05 -13.12 -10.55
N GLU A 40 0.29 -12.98 -9.26
CA GLU A 40 1.13 -11.92 -8.69
C GLU A 40 2.58 -12.10 -9.20
N TYR A 41 3.24 -11.02 -9.63
CA TYR A 41 4.67 -11.06 -9.97
C TYR A 41 5.52 -10.19 -9.03
N TYR A 42 4.89 -9.23 -8.36
CA TYR A 42 5.55 -8.36 -7.40
C TYR A 42 4.68 -8.25 -6.15
N ASN A 43 5.26 -8.54 -4.99
CA ASN A 43 4.62 -8.40 -3.68
C ASN A 43 5.73 -8.09 -2.68
N VAL A 44 6.06 -6.80 -2.55
CA VAL A 44 7.23 -6.34 -1.79
C VAL A 44 6.87 -5.20 -0.86
N ILE A 45 7.42 -5.28 0.35
CA ILE A 45 7.28 -4.30 1.41
C ILE A 45 8.43 -3.29 1.30
N HIS A 46 8.08 -2.02 1.31
CA HIS A 46 8.99 -0.88 1.26
C HIS A 46 8.83 -0.01 2.51
N THR A 47 9.77 0.91 2.73
CA THR A 47 9.74 1.83 3.87
C THR A 47 10.07 3.25 3.43
N VAL A 48 9.19 4.20 3.74
CA VAL A 48 9.48 5.62 3.65
C VAL A 48 10.34 6.00 4.85
N ARG A 49 11.61 6.33 4.60
CA ARG A 49 12.60 6.62 5.65
C ARG A 49 12.28 7.93 6.38
N ARG A 50 12.62 7.97 7.68
CA ARG A 50 12.49 9.15 8.55
C ARG A 50 13.04 10.43 7.89
N GLY A 51 12.21 11.47 7.83
CA GLY A 51 12.57 12.78 7.26
C GLY A 51 12.24 12.93 5.78
N SER A 52 11.94 11.83 5.07
CA SER A 52 11.36 11.89 3.73
C SER A 52 9.84 11.85 3.81
N LYS A 53 9.19 12.69 3.02
CA LYS A 53 7.74 12.64 2.77
C LYS A 53 7.41 11.96 1.45
N HIS A 54 8.43 11.60 0.69
CA HIS A 54 8.31 11.02 -0.63
C HIS A 54 9.09 9.71 -0.71
N ALA A 55 8.53 8.72 -1.38
CA ALA A 55 9.23 7.51 -1.75
C ALA A 55 8.87 7.09 -3.16
N GLU A 56 9.86 6.53 -3.86
CA GLU A 56 9.67 5.92 -5.17
C GLU A 56 10.14 4.48 -5.15
N THR A 57 9.36 3.61 -5.81
CA THR A 57 9.70 2.22 -6.07
C THR A 57 9.59 1.97 -7.56
N ILE A 58 10.68 1.48 -8.15
CA ILE A 58 10.68 0.99 -9.53
C ILE A 58 10.32 -0.50 -9.50
N LEU A 59 9.29 -0.87 -10.26
CA LEU A 59 8.85 -2.25 -10.45
C LEU A 59 9.68 -2.86 -11.58
N PRO A 60 10.48 -3.91 -11.31
CA PRO A 60 11.23 -4.60 -12.35
C PRO A 60 10.25 -5.29 -13.30
N LEU A 61 10.43 -5.06 -14.60
CA LEU A 61 9.59 -5.65 -15.64
C LEU A 61 10.49 -6.23 -16.72
N ASP A 62 10.27 -7.52 -17.02
CA ASP A 62 10.99 -8.21 -18.09
C ASP A 62 10.45 -7.75 -19.45
N GLU A 63 11.31 -7.81 -20.48
CA GLU A 63 10.90 -7.54 -21.86
C GLU A 63 9.73 -8.44 -22.27
N GLY A 64 8.81 -7.90 -23.07
CA GLY A 64 7.63 -8.63 -23.51
C GLY A 64 6.49 -8.69 -22.48
N TYR A 65 6.61 -8.05 -21.32
CA TYR A 65 5.54 -7.93 -20.33
C TYR A 65 5.05 -6.49 -20.14
N MET A 66 3.77 -6.35 -19.75
CA MET A 66 3.18 -5.11 -19.25
C MET A 66 2.62 -5.30 -17.85
N ILE A 67 2.61 -4.23 -17.06
CA ILE A 67 1.99 -4.20 -15.73
C ILE A 67 0.50 -3.94 -15.91
N SER A 68 -0.33 -4.91 -15.55
CA SER A 68 -1.79 -4.84 -15.71
C SER A 68 -2.51 -4.39 -14.45
N TYR A 69 -1.83 -4.44 -13.30
CA TYR A 69 -2.42 -4.10 -12.00
C TYR A 69 -1.34 -3.71 -11.01
N VAL A 70 -1.60 -2.67 -10.20
CA VAL A 70 -0.77 -2.27 -9.06
C VAL A 70 -1.68 -1.86 -7.91
N CYS A 71 -1.50 -2.46 -6.75
CA CYS A 71 -2.11 -2.03 -5.51
C CYS A 71 -1.05 -1.68 -4.47
N VAL A 72 -1.30 -0.61 -3.73
CA VAL A 72 -0.43 -0.14 -2.65
C VAL A 72 -1.21 -0.10 -1.34
N THR A 73 -0.67 -0.75 -0.31
CA THR A 73 -1.26 -0.74 1.03
C THR A 73 -0.32 0.00 1.96
N ILE A 74 -0.82 1.02 2.64
CA ILE A 74 -0.04 1.80 3.61
C ILE A 74 -0.80 1.79 4.94
N PRO A 75 -0.42 0.93 5.90
CA PRO A 75 -1.06 0.89 7.21
C PRO A 75 -0.88 2.20 7.98
N GLY A 76 -1.92 2.61 8.71
CA GLY A 76 -1.83 3.70 9.69
C GLY A 76 -1.71 5.11 9.11
N VAL A 77 -1.98 5.30 7.82
CA VAL A 77 -2.04 6.62 7.17
C VAL A 77 -3.40 6.88 6.54
N ASP A 78 -3.81 8.14 6.52
CA ASP A 78 -5.09 8.51 5.90
C ASP A 78 -4.97 8.72 4.39
N LYS A 79 -5.91 8.12 3.64
CA LYS A 79 -6.01 8.24 2.18
C LYS A 79 -6.26 9.66 1.70
N THR A 80 -6.92 10.47 2.52
CA THR A 80 -7.24 11.86 2.16
C THR A 80 -6.00 12.75 2.10
N THR A 81 -4.94 12.36 2.83
CA THR A 81 -3.72 13.17 3.00
C THR A 81 -2.49 12.52 2.38
N THR A 82 -2.60 11.28 1.92
CA THR A 82 -1.53 10.53 1.27
C THR A 82 -1.86 10.34 -0.21
N LYS A 83 -0.92 10.64 -1.09
CA LYS A 83 -1.08 10.43 -2.54
C LYS A 83 -0.22 9.27 -2.97
N VAL A 84 -0.82 8.38 -3.75
CA VAL A 84 -0.11 7.27 -4.39
C VAL A 84 -0.37 7.35 -5.88
N ALA A 85 0.69 7.26 -6.68
CA ALA A 85 0.61 7.28 -8.13
C ALA A 85 1.44 6.14 -8.72
N PHE A 86 0.98 5.62 -9.86
CA PHE A 86 1.73 4.67 -10.67
C PHE A 86 1.94 5.26 -12.06
N SER A 87 3.17 5.19 -12.56
CA SER A 87 3.53 5.53 -13.93
C SER A 87 3.88 4.26 -14.70
N SER A 88 3.05 3.89 -15.68
CA SER A 88 3.31 2.76 -16.56
C SER A 88 4.56 2.96 -17.40
N LEU A 89 4.82 4.18 -17.89
CA LEU A 89 6.00 4.49 -18.71
C LEU A 89 7.33 4.23 -17.98
N TYR A 90 7.38 4.54 -16.67
CA TYR A 90 8.58 4.38 -15.85
C TYR A 90 8.54 3.15 -14.94
N HIS A 91 7.48 2.33 -15.04
CA HIS A 91 7.16 1.24 -14.11
C HIS A 91 7.33 1.65 -12.64
N LYS A 92 6.87 2.85 -12.28
CA LYS A 92 7.24 3.51 -11.02
C LYS A 92 6.02 3.77 -10.16
N VAL A 93 6.10 3.40 -8.88
CA VAL A 93 5.16 3.77 -7.82
C VAL A 93 5.75 4.93 -7.03
N SER A 94 4.99 6.01 -6.88
CA SER A 94 5.34 7.17 -6.06
C SER A 94 4.35 7.28 -4.90
N VAL A 95 4.89 7.51 -3.70
CA VAL A 95 4.11 7.69 -2.46
C VAL A 95 4.49 9.03 -1.84
N ASP A 96 3.53 9.94 -1.74
CA ASP A 96 3.65 11.22 -1.06
C ASP A 96 2.82 11.21 0.24
N LEU A 97 3.50 11.36 1.35
CA LEU A 97 2.93 11.42 2.69
C LEU A 97 2.59 12.85 3.09
N ALA A 98 1.59 12.99 3.95
CA ALA A 98 1.24 14.24 4.61
C ALA A 98 2.38 14.77 5.49
N ASP A 99 2.39 16.08 5.74
CA ASP A 99 3.40 16.73 6.58
C ASP A 99 3.48 16.17 8.01
N ASN A 100 2.34 15.68 8.52
CA ASN A 100 2.19 15.14 9.87
C ASN A 100 2.22 13.61 9.92
N ALA A 101 2.62 12.95 8.83
CA ALA A 101 2.60 11.49 8.78
C ALA A 101 3.60 10.87 9.79
N PRO A 102 3.30 9.69 10.35
CA PRO A 102 4.22 8.97 11.24
C PRO A 102 5.62 8.79 10.65
N LYS A 103 6.63 8.70 11.52
CA LYS A 103 8.00 8.41 11.09
C LYS A 103 8.11 6.92 10.72
N ASN A 104 8.84 6.60 9.65
CA ASN A 104 9.10 5.23 9.18
C ASN A 104 7.83 4.46 8.79
N ILE A 105 7.18 4.91 7.72
CA ILE A 105 5.94 4.28 7.24
C ILE A 105 6.29 3.13 6.31
N VAL A 106 5.71 1.98 6.58
CA VAL A 106 5.80 0.80 5.74
C VAL A 106 4.69 0.86 4.69
N TYR A 107 5.00 0.51 3.44
CA TYR A 107 3.98 0.30 2.41
C TYR A 107 4.25 -0.99 1.64
N ASN A 108 3.20 -1.75 1.35
CA ASN A 108 3.28 -2.94 0.50
C ASN A 108 2.86 -2.58 -0.93
N VAL A 109 3.59 -3.08 -1.92
CA VAL A 109 3.23 -2.96 -3.33
C VAL A 109 2.97 -4.36 -3.89
N VAL A 110 1.76 -4.58 -4.38
CA VAL A 110 1.35 -5.79 -5.09
C VAL A 110 1.10 -5.45 -6.54
N ALA A 111 1.75 -6.15 -7.48
CA ALA A 111 1.53 -5.94 -8.89
C ALA A 111 1.35 -7.27 -9.65
N LYS A 112 0.56 -7.18 -10.73
CA LYS A 112 0.33 -8.27 -11.69
C LYS A 112 0.79 -7.81 -13.08
N ARG A 113 1.29 -8.75 -13.87
CA ARG A 113 1.80 -8.50 -15.23
C ARG A 113 1.22 -9.51 -16.19
N HIS A 114 1.21 -9.16 -17.47
CA HIS A 114 0.91 -10.10 -18.56
C HIS A 114 1.85 -9.86 -19.73
N GLY A 115 2.06 -10.91 -20.55
CA GLY A 115 2.88 -10.80 -21.75
C GLY A 115 2.07 -10.21 -22.91
N TYR A 116 2.66 -9.31 -23.70
CA TYR A 116 2.01 -8.73 -24.89
C TYR A 116 1.57 -9.79 -25.89
#